data_AF-A0A940KP80-F1
#
_entry.id   AF-A0A940KP80-F1
#
_cell.length_a   1.000
_cell.length_b   1.000
_cell.length_c   1.000
_cell.angle_alpha   90.00
_cell.angle_beta   90.00
_cell.angle_gamma   90.00
#
_symmetry.space_group_name_H-M   'P 1'
#
loop_
_entity.id
_entity.type
_entity.pdbx_description
1 polymer ?
#
loop_
_entity_poly.entity_id
_entity_poly.type
_entity_poly.pdbx_seq_one_letter_code
_entity_poly.pdbx_strand_id
1 'polypeptide(L)'
;MLKSYLLFLLLFFYASSSTFSQCLAALPPPACSGSDPALINNETLASGTTKWYYGPTITMNSVTLNGGTLVVCSDLTINNFSMTGGTIFVRPGAKLVLAAGSGAGLVLNGNSAIYNYGTVEVQRNLSMEGGATPATPNIFINATPTSVLRMPFTYFVINNSNSWFVNNGSAEFGGVITDQNAAAASMCLGNGSVTKMNILINKIANTYKVNNGNACVSVNQSSFFHNRLTNDPNLYACLSSGHNSYSGCGGCPANNWGSATTITGCSSCLALSVLGNTSIDLSATASANGNRLSWTINGISDAGQFIVERSADAITYTPLATIDIPENTTITNFHHLDKLPLQGFNYYMIKYINKGKTIATSKPVRVSTLPQNSFVISPMPFIQNFSVSLSTDIRAEKIIVTDMTGRNIPIKYNITAPTNKIEVQIMEDIAPGIYLLHLKSDKTTMARTIFKQ
;
A
#
# COMPACT_ATOMS: atom_id res chain seq x y z
N MET A 1 0.60 -31.49 60.94
CA MET A 1 0.79 -31.09 59.53
C MET A 1 0.16 -29.73 59.33
N LEU A 2 0.98 -28.67 59.35
CA LEU A 2 0.57 -27.28 59.21
C LEU A 2 0.65 -26.92 57.73
N LYS A 3 -0.47 -26.62 57.06
CA LYS A 3 -0.45 -26.20 55.64
C LYS A 3 -0.43 -24.68 55.53
N SER A 4 0.65 -24.26 54.91
CA SER A 4 1.16 -22.94 54.57
C SER A 4 0.41 -22.36 53.35
N TYR A 5 0.07 -21.06 53.44
CA TYR A 5 0.16 -19.98 52.43
C TYR A 5 -0.39 -20.17 51.00
N LEU A 6 -1.14 -19.18 50.48
CA LEU A 6 -0.62 -18.08 49.64
C LEU A 6 -1.78 -17.18 49.14
N LEU A 7 -1.80 -15.91 49.56
CA LEU A 7 -2.68 -14.87 49.04
C LEU A 7 -1.92 -14.15 47.91
N PHE A 8 -2.38 -14.25 46.65
CA PHE A 8 -1.75 -13.56 45.52
C PHE A 8 -2.47 -12.23 45.26
N LEU A 9 -1.83 -11.14 45.68
CA LEU A 9 -2.25 -9.76 45.40
C LEU A 9 -1.77 -9.38 43.98
N LEU A 10 -2.69 -9.25 43.03
CA LEU A 10 -2.40 -8.78 41.67
C LEU A 10 -2.33 -7.24 41.67
N LEU A 11 -1.12 -6.71 41.80
CA LEU A 11 -0.76 -5.33 41.50
C LEU A 11 -0.86 -5.09 39.99
N PHE A 12 -1.97 -4.52 39.53
CA PHE A 12 -2.05 -3.90 38.20
C PHE A 12 -1.33 -2.55 38.24
N PHE A 13 -0.05 -2.54 37.86
CA PHE A 13 0.65 -1.31 37.54
C PHE A 13 0.14 -0.74 36.21
N TYR A 14 -0.36 0.49 36.29
CA TYR A 14 -0.63 1.39 35.18
C TYR A 14 0.66 1.60 34.35
N ALA A 15 0.63 1.13 33.11
CA ALA A 15 1.45 1.65 32.02
C ALA A 15 0.64 1.54 30.73
N SER A 16 -0.36 2.40 30.58
CA SER A 16 -1.07 2.57 29.31
C SER A 16 -0.16 3.34 28.35
N SER A 17 0.78 2.64 27.70
CA SER A 17 1.31 3.08 26.43
C SER A 17 0.18 2.90 25.40
N SER A 18 -0.54 3.98 25.12
CA SER A 18 -1.53 4.05 24.05
C SER A 18 -0.83 3.91 22.70
N THR A 19 -0.48 2.67 22.36
CA THR A 19 -0.16 2.28 21.00
C THR A 19 -1.48 2.32 20.23
N PHE A 20 -1.75 3.46 19.60
CA PHE A 20 -2.84 3.56 18.64
C PHE A 20 -2.51 2.64 17.45
N SER A 21 -3.01 1.42 17.52
CA SER A 21 -2.90 0.43 16.43
C SER A 21 -3.64 0.93 15.18
N GLN A 22 -4.56 1.89 15.33
CA GLN A 22 -5.36 2.49 14.27
C GLN A 22 -5.24 4.02 14.34
N CYS A 23 -5.36 4.67 13.18
CA CYS A 23 -5.25 6.12 13.11
C CYS A 23 -6.45 6.83 13.72
N LEU A 24 -6.23 8.08 14.15
CA LEU A 24 -7.30 8.88 14.73
C LEU A 24 -8.43 9.11 13.71
N ALA A 25 -9.67 8.97 14.19
CA ALA A 25 -10.85 9.30 13.41
C ALA A 25 -11.24 10.77 13.62
N ALA A 26 -11.81 11.40 12.59
CA ALA A 26 -12.36 12.73 12.73
C ALA A 26 -13.64 12.72 13.58
N LEU A 27 -13.82 13.74 14.42
CA LEU A 27 -15.10 13.97 15.08
C LEU A 27 -16.13 14.48 14.06
N PRO A 28 -17.41 14.05 14.16
CA PRO A 28 -18.45 14.54 13.26
C PRO A 28 -18.59 16.05 13.38
N PRO A 29 -18.70 16.79 12.26
CA PRO A 29 -18.72 18.24 12.31
C PRO A 29 -20.09 18.74 12.80
N PRO A 30 -20.15 19.80 13.64
CA PRO A 30 -21.40 20.42 14.03
C PRO A 30 -22.23 20.88 12.83
N ALA A 31 -23.56 20.87 12.99
CA ALA A 31 -24.50 21.33 11.98
C ALA A 31 -24.30 22.82 11.62
N CYS A 32 -24.78 23.22 10.45
CA CYS A 32 -24.73 24.59 9.95
C CYS A 32 -26.18 25.07 9.80
N SER A 33 -26.81 25.45 10.91
CA SER A 33 -28.27 25.69 10.93
C SER A 33 -28.65 27.12 10.52
N GLY A 34 -27.68 28.04 10.53
CA GLY A 34 -27.88 29.45 10.22
C GLY A 34 -28.42 30.29 11.39
N SER A 35 -28.85 29.68 12.49
CA SER A 35 -29.23 30.36 13.74
C SER A 35 -28.14 30.37 14.81
N ASP A 36 -27.00 29.75 14.52
CA ASP A 36 -25.93 29.59 15.51
C ASP A 36 -25.16 30.90 15.76
N PRO A 37 -24.53 31.04 16.94
CA PRO A 37 -23.73 32.22 17.27
C PRO A 37 -22.68 32.53 16.19
N ALA A 38 -22.85 33.66 15.50
CA ALA A 38 -21.95 34.04 14.41
C ALA A 38 -20.57 34.48 14.92
N LEU A 39 -19.53 34.08 14.19
CA LEU A 39 -18.18 34.61 14.31
C LEU A 39 -18.15 36.05 13.83
N ILE A 40 -17.49 36.93 14.58
CA ILE A 40 -17.25 38.32 14.17
C ILE A 40 -15.75 38.60 14.01
N ASN A 41 -15.43 39.67 13.29
CA ASN A 41 -14.05 40.09 13.06
C ASN A 41 -13.37 40.56 14.36
N ASN A 42 -12.09 40.24 14.52
CA ASN A 42 -11.27 40.52 15.70
C ASN A 42 -11.74 39.79 16.99
N GLU A 43 -12.47 38.69 16.86
CA GLU A 43 -12.99 37.94 18.01
C GLU A 43 -11.96 36.96 18.60
N THR A 44 -12.03 36.78 19.93
CA THR A 44 -11.32 35.71 20.66
C THR A 44 -12.33 34.70 21.19
N LEU A 45 -12.21 33.45 20.77
CA LEU A 45 -13.09 32.35 21.16
C LEU A 45 -12.50 31.65 22.39
N ALA A 46 -13.04 31.93 23.56
CA ALA A 46 -12.65 31.30 24.81
C ALA A 46 -13.13 29.85 24.91
N SER A 47 -12.58 29.08 25.84
CA SER A 47 -13.04 27.71 26.14
C SER A 47 -14.55 27.66 26.41
N GLY A 48 -15.22 26.66 25.85
CA GLY A 48 -16.68 26.49 25.93
C GLY A 48 -17.49 27.35 24.96
N THR A 49 -16.88 28.34 24.30
CA THR A 49 -17.56 29.14 23.26
C THR A 49 -17.47 28.44 21.91
N THR A 50 -18.60 28.35 21.19
CA THR A 50 -18.62 27.89 19.79
C THR A 50 -19.18 28.98 18.91
N LYS A 51 -18.50 29.31 17.80
CA LYS A 51 -18.91 30.30 16.81
C LYS A 51 -18.89 29.72 15.40
N TRP A 52 -19.79 30.21 14.56
CA TRP A 52 -19.95 29.75 13.19
C TRP A 52 -19.75 30.86 12.18
N TYR A 53 -19.23 30.51 11.00
CA TYR A 53 -19.18 31.40 9.85
C TYR A 53 -20.04 30.87 8.70
N TYR A 54 -21.03 31.68 8.28
CA TYR A 54 -22.02 31.37 7.24
C TYR A 54 -22.08 32.40 6.12
N GLY A 55 -21.31 33.48 6.23
CA GLY A 55 -21.45 34.66 5.38
C GLY A 55 -21.00 34.44 3.94
N PRO A 56 -21.11 35.48 3.09
CA PRO A 56 -20.45 35.48 1.78
C PRO A 56 -18.94 35.29 1.92
N THR A 57 -18.21 35.06 0.83
CA THR A 57 -16.74 34.99 0.93
C THR A 57 -16.18 36.31 1.47
N ILE A 58 -15.50 36.27 2.63
CA ILE A 58 -14.84 37.45 3.21
C ILE A 58 -13.42 37.14 3.70
N THR A 59 -12.70 38.22 3.99
CA THR A 59 -11.47 38.20 4.76
C THR A 59 -11.67 38.91 6.10
N MET A 60 -11.50 38.18 7.21
CA MET A 60 -11.43 38.74 8.56
C MET A 60 -10.00 39.17 8.88
N ASN A 61 -9.86 40.27 9.63
CA ASN A 61 -8.57 40.80 10.04
C ASN A 61 -7.88 39.91 11.08
N SER A 62 -8.59 39.52 12.15
CA SER A 62 -8.04 38.70 13.22
C SER A 62 -9.09 37.79 13.83
N VAL A 63 -8.69 36.55 14.18
CA VAL A 63 -9.48 35.62 14.99
C VAL A 63 -8.51 34.82 15.85
N THR A 64 -8.80 34.71 17.14
CA THR A 64 -7.98 33.94 18.09
C THR A 64 -8.80 32.83 18.75
N LEU A 65 -8.29 31.60 18.77
CA LEU A 65 -8.88 30.50 19.54
C LEU A 65 -8.10 30.30 20.84
N ASN A 66 -8.78 30.49 21.97
CA ASN A 66 -8.27 30.22 23.31
C ASN A 66 -9.12 29.12 23.97
N GLY A 67 -9.15 27.96 23.32
CA GLY A 67 -9.94 26.79 23.75
C GLY A 67 -11.33 26.70 23.14
N GLY A 68 -11.82 27.74 22.46
CA GLY A 68 -13.13 27.74 21.81
C GLY A 68 -13.19 26.93 20.52
N THR A 69 -14.40 26.82 19.96
CA THR A 69 -14.67 26.07 18.74
C THR A 69 -15.12 27.00 17.61
N LEU A 70 -14.47 26.91 16.46
CA LEU A 70 -14.84 27.59 15.23
C LEU A 70 -15.41 26.58 14.23
N VAL A 71 -16.59 26.86 13.69
CA VAL A 71 -17.22 26.06 12.63
C VAL A 71 -17.34 26.91 11.36
N VAL A 72 -16.67 26.50 10.30
CA VAL A 72 -16.62 27.20 9.01
C VAL A 72 -17.58 26.50 8.04
N CYS A 73 -18.69 27.16 7.73
CA CYS A 73 -19.76 26.64 6.87
C CYS A 73 -19.73 27.22 5.44
N SER A 74 -19.01 28.32 5.23
CA SER A 74 -18.78 28.97 3.93
C SER A 74 -17.35 29.50 3.85
N ASP A 75 -16.95 30.01 2.68
CA ASP A 75 -15.58 30.44 2.43
C ASP A 75 -15.14 31.61 3.34
N LEU A 76 -14.08 31.38 4.10
CA LEU A 76 -13.54 32.32 5.08
C LEU A 76 -12.03 32.43 4.94
N THR A 77 -11.53 33.66 4.81
CA THR A 77 -10.09 33.96 4.97
C THR A 77 -9.89 34.68 6.29
N ILE A 78 -8.85 34.30 7.06
CA ILE A 78 -8.45 34.98 8.29
C ILE A 78 -7.01 35.46 8.12
N ASN A 79 -6.81 36.77 8.13
CA ASN A 79 -5.49 37.39 7.96
C ASN A 79 -4.57 37.04 9.12
N ASN A 80 -4.95 37.40 10.35
CA ASN A 80 -4.17 37.16 11.56
C ASN A 80 -4.88 36.11 12.43
N PHE A 81 -4.67 34.83 12.11
CA PHE A 81 -5.17 33.75 12.93
C PHE A 81 -4.18 33.37 14.04
N SER A 82 -4.66 32.99 15.23
CA SER A 82 -3.83 32.32 16.23
C SER A 82 -4.65 31.35 17.07
N MET A 83 -3.99 30.35 17.66
CA MET A 83 -4.64 29.44 18.61
C MET A 83 -3.68 28.96 19.69
N THR A 84 -4.11 29.02 20.94
CA THR A 84 -3.45 28.41 22.11
C THR A 84 -4.12 27.11 22.54
N GLY A 85 -5.24 26.79 21.90
CA GLY A 85 -6.09 25.62 22.08
C GLY A 85 -7.42 25.86 21.39
N GLY A 86 -8.26 24.84 21.28
CA GLY A 86 -9.58 24.92 20.65
C GLY A 86 -9.71 24.01 19.43
N THR A 87 -10.89 24.05 18.83
CA THR A 87 -11.26 23.15 17.73
C THR A 87 -11.74 23.94 16.53
N ILE A 88 -11.32 23.54 15.33
CA ILE A 88 -11.86 24.05 14.06
C ILE A 88 -12.55 22.90 13.34
N PHE A 89 -13.77 23.14 12.86
CA PHE A 89 -14.44 22.30 11.88
C PHE A 89 -14.59 23.08 10.57
N VAL A 90 -14.05 22.56 9.48
CA VAL A 90 -14.32 23.08 8.13
C VAL A 90 -15.26 22.12 7.44
N ARG A 91 -16.44 22.60 7.07
CA ARG A 91 -17.53 21.76 6.55
C ARG A 91 -17.33 21.36 5.09
N PRO A 92 -18.01 20.29 4.63
CA PRO A 92 -18.02 19.96 3.20
C PRO A 92 -18.44 21.16 2.36
N GLY A 93 -17.66 21.45 1.31
CA GLY A 93 -17.90 22.59 0.41
C GLY A 93 -17.37 23.95 0.89
N ALA A 94 -16.98 24.09 2.17
CA ALA A 94 -16.40 25.33 2.69
C ALA A 94 -14.88 25.38 2.51
N LYS A 95 -14.34 26.58 2.30
CA LYS A 95 -12.91 26.86 2.30
C LYS A 95 -12.50 27.71 3.51
N LEU A 96 -11.49 27.28 4.25
CA LEU A 96 -10.80 28.10 5.24
C LEU A 96 -9.39 28.43 4.77
N VAL A 97 -9.07 29.72 4.65
CA VAL A 97 -7.71 30.22 4.39
C VAL A 97 -7.16 30.84 5.66
N LEU A 98 -6.11 30.24 6.21
CA LEU A 98 -5.28 30.85 7.25
C LEU A 98 -4.13 31.55 6.54
N ALA A 99 -4.27 32.86 6.34
CA ALA A 99 -3.32 33.64 5.57
C ALA A 99 -1.95 33.73 6.26
N ALA A 100 -0.96 34.32 5.57
CA ALA A 100 0.40 34.47 6.10
C ALA A 100 0.46 35.21 7.44
N GLY A 101 -0.49 36.11 7.69
CA GLY A 101 -0.62 36.87 8.94
C GLY A 101 0.64 37.63 9.32
N SER A 102 0.84 37.79 10.63
CA SER A 102 2.04 38.36 11.25
C SER A 102 2.75 37.31 12.11
N GLY A 103 4.10 37.31 12.11
CA GLY A 103 4.93 36.41 12.92
C GLY A 103 5.56 35.22 12.19
N ALA A 104 6.19 34.32 12.94
CA ALA A 104 7.07 33.26 12.42
C ALA A 104 6.35 31.97 11.94
N GLY A 105 5.03 31.88 12.09
CA GLY A 105 4.22 30.71 11.71
C GLY A 105 3.00 30.51 12.61
N LEU A 106 2.19 29.49 12.30
CA LEU A 106 1.11 28.99 13.15
C LEU A 106 1.64 27.83 14.01
N VAL A 107 1.46 27.91 15.32
CA VAL A 107 1.87 26.85 16.25
C VAL A 107 0.63 26.26 16.92
N LEU A 108 0.50 24.94 16.89
CA LEU A 108 -0.46 24.19 17.70
C LEU A 108 0.26 23.75 18.98
N ASN A 109 -0.21 24.25 20.13
CA ASN A 109 0.50 24.17 21.40
C ASN A 109 -0.25 23.36 22.47
N GLY A 110 -0.84 22.23 22.06
CA GLY A 110 -1.69 21.38 22.88
C GLY A 110 -3.16 21.79 22.81
N ASN A 111 -4.04 20.85 23.15
CA ASN A 111 -5.50 21.00 23.12
C ASN A 111 -6.03 21.64 21.83
N SER A 112 -5.45 21.29 20.69
CA SER A 112 -5.62 22.00 19.42
C SER A 112 -6.06 21.01 18.35
N ALA A 113 -7.23 21.20 17.77
CA ALA A 113 -7.76 20.27 16.76
C ALA A 113 -8.30 20.99 15.53
N ILE A 114 -7.97 20.48 14.34
CA ILE A 114 -8.53 20.93 13.06
C ILE A 114 -9.10 19.71 12.34
N TYR A 115 -10.42 19.69 12.16
CA TYR A 115 -11.14 18.67 11.41
C TYR A 115 -11.62 19.27 10.09
N ASN A 116 -10.97 18.88 9.00
CA ASN A 116 -11.22 19.38 7.67
C ASN A 116 -12.06 18.41 6.84
N TYR A 117 -13.31 18.77 6.56
CA TYR A 117 -14.22 18.09 5.63
C TYR A 117 -14.34 18.80 4.28
N GLY A 118 -13.75 20.00 4.14
CA GLY A 118 -13.77 20.83 2.94
C GLY A 118 -12.35 21.11 2.45
N THR A 119 -12.03 22.39 2.27
CA THR A 119 -10.68 22.84 1.89
C THR A 119 -10.06 23.71 2.98
N VAL A 120 -8.84 23.38 3.40
CA VAL A 120 -8.01 24.25 4.25
C VAL A 120 -6.77 24.65 3.47
N GLU A 121 -6.45 25.95 3.49
CA GLU A 121 -5.22 26.50 2.94
C GLU A 121 -4.48 27.24 4.06
N VAL A 122 -3.22 26.88 4.31
CA VAL A 122 -2.36 27.57 5.28
C VAL A 122 -1.19 28.19 4.54
N GLN A 123 -1.07 29.51 4.58
CA GLN A 123 -0.11 30.28 3.80
C GLN A 123 1.14 30.67 4.60
N ARG A 124 1.41 29.96 5.70
CA ARG A 124 2.60 30.11 6.55
C ARG A 124 2.99 28.75 7.13
N ASN A 125 4.17 28.67 7.74
CA ASN A 125 4.61 27.45 8.41
C ASN A 125 3.60 27.04 9.49
N LEU A 126 3.33 25.74 9.60
CA LEU A 126 2.49 25.16 10.65
C LEU A 126 3.35 24.19 11.45
N SER A 127 3.38 24.36 12.77
CA SER A 127 4.11 23.46 13.64
C SER A 127 3.28 22.92 14.81
N MET A 128 3.46 21.64 15.13
CA MET A 128 2.84 20.94 16.27
C MET A 128 3.94 20.55 17.28
N GLU A 129 4.30 21.46 18.19
CA GLU A 129 5.54 21.33 19.00
C GLU A 129 5.31 21.29 20.52
N GLY A 130 4.64 22.28 21.09
CA GLY A 130 4.58 22.43 22.55
C GLY A 130 3.25 22.02 23.17
N GLY A 131 3.24 21.85 24.49
CA GLY A 131 2.03 21.73 25.33
C GLY A 131 1.14 20.50 25.13
N ALA A 132 1.34 19.70 24.08
CA ALA A 132 0.50 18.56 23.80
C ALA A 132 0.79 17.37 24.72
N THR A 133 -0.27 16.80 25.28
CA THR A 133 -0.27 15.63 26.16
C THR A 133 -1.26 14.59 25.63
N PRO A 134 -1.29 13.36 26.17
CA PRO A 134 -2.32 12.39 25.81
C PRO A 134 -3.76 12.89 26.04
N ALA A 135 -3.97 13.78 27.02
CA ALA A 135 -5.27 14.37 27.32
C ALA A 135 -5.58 15.61 26.47
N THR A 136 -4.54 16.34 26.03
CA THR A 136 -4.65 17.60 25.29
C THR A 136 -3.81 17.55 24.01
N PRO A 137 -4.20 16.70 23.05
CA PRO A 137 -3.44 16.45 21.82
C PRO A 137 -3.40 17.65 20.86
N ASN A 138 -2.43 17.67 19.93
CA ASN A 138 -2.56 18.43 18.68
C ASN A 138 -3.04 17.50 17.56
N ILE A 139 -4.09 17.88 16.86
CA ILE A 139 -4.73 17.04 15.85
C ILE A 139 -5.00 17.86 14.59
N PHE A 140 -4.62 17.34 13.43
CA PHE A 140 -5.12 17.83 12.15
C PHE A 140 -5.58 16.65 11.31
N ILE A 141 -6.84 16.64 10.91
CA ILE A 141 -7.43 15.55 10.13
C ILE A 141 -8.10 16.10 8.86
N ASN A 142 -7.60 15.69 7.70
CA ASN A 142 -8.39 15.69 6.46
C ASN A 142 -9.32 14.49 6.51
N ALA A 143 -10.58 14.74 6.84
CA ALA A 143 -11.52 13.71 7.29
C ALA A 143 -12.02 12.79 6.16
N THR A 144 -12.16 13.29 4.94
CA THR A 144 -12.83 12.59 3.83
C THR A 144 -11.94 12.47 2.59
N PRO A 145 -12.26 11.57 1.64
CA PRO A 145 -11.57 11.50 0.34
C PRO A 145 -11.60 12.80 -0.48
N THR A 146 -12.59 13.66 -0.24
CA THR A 146 -12.72 14.96 -0.91
C THR A 146 -12.09 16.11 -0.12
N SER A 147 -11.61 15.87 1.10
CA SER A 147 -10.96 16.90 1.92
C SER A 147 -9.60 17.29 1.34
N VAL A 148 -9.33 18.59 1.27
CA VAL A 148 -8.09 19.13 0.70
C VAL A 148 -7.36 20.00 1.72
N LEU A 149 -6.07 19.75 1.94
CA LEU A 149 -5.14 20.64 2.66
C LEU A 149 -4.08 21.17 1.68
N ARG A 150 -3.86 22.49 1.67
CA ARG A 150 -2.85 23.14 0.84
C ARG A 150 -1.90 24.00 1.65
N MET A 151 -0.61 23.74 1.49
CA MET A 151 0.53 24.42 2.09
C MET A 151 1.73 24.46 1.12
N PRO A 152 1.55 24.81 -0.17
CA PRO A 152 2.50 24.49 -1.25
C PRO A 152 3.90 25.10 -1.11
N PHE A 153 4.02 26.20 -0.36
CA PHE A 153 5.28 26.95 -0.23
C PHE A 153 5.76 27.05 1.23
N THR A 154 5.20 26.22 2.11
CA THR A 154 5.42 26.33 3.56
C THR A 154 5.70 24.98 4.19
N TYR A 155 6.35 24.98 5.34
CA TYR A 155 6.68 23.77 6.08
C TYR A 155 5.57 23.38 7.05
N PHE A 156 5.32 22.08 7.13
CA PHE A 156 4.54 21.44 8.17
C PHE A 156 5.48 20.62 9.06
N VAL A 157 5.47 20.89 10.36
CA VAL A 157 6.38 20.27 11.33
C VAL A 157 5.58 19.59 12.43
N ILE A 158 5.92 18.33 12.71
CA ILE A 158 5.45 17.59 13.88
C ILE A 158 6.68 17.36 14.77
N ASN A 159 6.63 17.92 15.98
CA ASN A 159 7.73 17.83 16.95
C ASN A 159 7.19 17.59 18.36
N ASN A 160 6.23 16.68 18.51
CA ASN A 160 5.67 16.27 19.79
C ASN A 160 5.09 14.85 19.69
N SER A 161 5.19 14.06 20.76
CA SER A 161 4.75 12.67 20.78
C SER A 161 3.23 12.52 20.84
N ASN A 162 2.54 13.61 21.16
CA ASN A 162 1.09 13.73 21.18
C ASN A 162 0.62 14.71 20.09
N SER A 163 1.14 14.55 18.88
CA SER A 163 0.73 15.35 17.73
C SER A 163 0.55 14.47 16.51
N TRP A 164 -0.61 14.60 15.86
CA TRP A 164 -1.03 13.69 14.80
C TRP A 164 -1.62 14.45 13.61
N PHE A 165 -1.19 14.03 12.43
CA PHE A 165 -1.79 14.39 11.16
C PHE A 165 -2.40 13.14 10.53
N VAL A 166 -3.67 13.24 10.13
CA VAL A 166 -4.38 12.19 9.40
C VAL A 166 -4.85 12.74 8.07
N ASN A 167 -4.51 12.05 6.98
CA ASN A 167 -4.96 12.41 5.64
C ASN A 167 -5.78 11.29 5.00
N ASN A 168 -7.09 11.48 4.87
CA ASN A 168 -7.96 10.60 4.09
C ASN A 168 -8.26 11.13 2.68
N GLY A 169 -7.78 12.33 2.34
CA GLY A 169 -8.02 12.99 1.04
C GLY A 169 -6.72 13.43 0.38
N SER A 170 -6.62 14.71 0.02
CA SER A 170 -5.42 15.29 -0.59
C SER A 170 -4.75 16.31 0.32
N ALA A 171 -3.42 16.20 0.45
CA ALA A 171 -2.61 17.19 1.14
C ALA A 171 -1.41 17.60 0.27
N GLU A 172 -1.05 18.87 0.28
CA GLU A 172 0.08 19.44 -0.46
C GLU A 172 0.91 20.33 0.45
N PHE A 173 2.23 20.16 0.46
CA PHE A 173 3.17 20.88 1.32
C PHE A 173 4.40 21.38 0.56
N GLY A 174 5.01 22.47 1.02
CA GLY A 174 6.37 22.84 0.62
C GLY A 174 7.36 21.83 1.19
N GLY A 175 7.25 21.54 2.48
CA GLY A 175 7.99 20.44 3.10
C GLY A 175 7.30 19.90 4.34
N VAL A 176 7.58 18.64 4.66
CA VAL A 176 7.10 17.98 5.88
C VAL A 176 8.29 17.51 6.72
N ILE A 177 8.29 17.85 8.00
CA ILE A 177 9.30 17.45 8.98
C ILE A 177 8.62 16.68 10.11
N THR A 178 8.97 15.41 10.27
CA THR A 178 8.67 14.64 11.49
C THR A 178 9.94 14.65 12.33
N ASP A 179 10.01 15.58 13.27
CA ASP A 179 11.19 15.94 14.04
C ASP A 179 11.42 14.99 15.24
N GLN A 180 12.45 15.23 16.03
CA GLN A 180 12.98 14.33 17.06
C GLN A 180 11.99 13.94 18.16
N ASN A 181 10.99 14.79 18.42
CA ASN A 181 9.97 14.49 19.42
C ASN A 181 8.68 13.91 18.81
N ALA A 182 8.61 13.74 17.49
CA ALA A 182 7.44 13.14 16.85
C ALA A 182 7.24 11.68 17.27
N ALA A 183 5.99 11.23 17.36
CA ALA A 183 5.68 9.83 17.58
C ALA A 183 5.73 9.01 16.28
N ALA A 184 5.91 7.70 16.43
CA ALA A 184 5.59 6.75 15.36
C ALA A 184 4.11 6.89 14.96
N ALA A 185 3.81 6.68 13.67
CA ALA A 185 2.49 6.87 13.08
C ALA A 185 1.88 8.28 13.26
N SER A 186 2.68 9.30 13.56
CA SER A 186 2.23 10.70 13.64
C SER A 186 1.73 11.24 12.29
N MET A 187 2.19 10.67 11.17
CA MET A 187 1.67 10.89 9.83
C MET A 187 0.86 9.68 9.38
N CYS A 188 -0.47 9.71 9.57
CA CYS A 188 -1.33 8.64 9.12
C CYS A 188 -2.04 8.96 7.80
N LEU A 189 -2.08 7.97 6.91
CA LEU A 189 -2.66 8.06 5.58
C LEU A 189 -3.78 7.03 5.40
N GLY A 190 -4.93 7.48 4.91
CA GLY A 190 -6.09 6.65 4.58
C GLY A 190 -6.03 6.08 3.17
N ASN A 191 -6.87 5.09 2.88
CA ASN A 191 -6.97 4.49 1.55
C ASN A 191 -7.23 5.54 0.45
N GLY A 192 -6.45 5.48 -0.63
CA GLY A 192 -6.52 6.39 -1.78
C GLY A 192 -5.98 7.79 -1.51
N SER A 193 -5.51 8.09 -0.28
CA SER A 193 -5.03 9.43 0.06
C SER A 193 -3.70 9.76 -0.64
N VAL A 194 -3.54 11.05 -0.92
CA VAL A 194 -2.35 11.57 -1.60
C VAL A 194 -1.77 12.71 -0.78
N THR A 195 -0.51 12.58 -0.40
CA THR A 195 0.25 13.62 0.29
C THR A 195 1.44 14.04 -0.57
N LYS A 196 1.43 15.27 -1.08
CA LYS A 196 2.48 15.82 -1.94
C LYS A 196 3.38 16.76 -1.14
N MET A 197 4.68 16.68 -1.35
CA MET A 197 5.64 17.62 -0.76
C MET A 197 6.85 17.86 -1.68
N ASN A 198 7.52 19.00 -1.56
CA ASN A 198 8.81 19.17 -2.23
C ASN A 198 9.93 18.51 -1.41
N ILE A 199 9.90 18.69 -0.09
CA ILE A 199 10.93 18.18 0.83
C ILE A 199 10.30 17.30 1.91
N LEU A 200 10.90 16.14 2.16
CA LEU A 200 10.54 15.25 3.27
C LEU A 200 11.75 15.12 4.21
N ILE A 201 11.56 15.39 5.50
CA ILE A 201 12.57 15.15 6.54
C ILE A 201 11.98 14.21 7.58
N ASN A 202 12.59 13.03 7.72
CA ASN A 202 12.17 12.03 8.70
C ASN A 202 13.28 11.79 9.73
N LYS A 203 13.06 12.24 10.97
CA LYS A 203 14.01 12.05 12.06
C LYS A 203 13.74 10.78 12.89
N ILE A 204 12.47 10.37 13.01
CA ILE A 204 12.04 9.26 13.86
C ILE A 204 11.55 8.07 13.04
N ALA A 205 11.71 6.86 13.57
CA ALA A 205 11.33 5.64 12.87
C ALA A 205 9.81 5.50 12.73
N ASN A 206 9.34 5.04 11.57
CA ASN A 206 7.96 4.64 11.30
C ASN A 206 6.93 5.76 11.57
N THR A 207 7.27 7.00 11.23
CA THR A 207 6.37 8.16 11.40
C THR A 207 5.20 8.12 10.42
N TYR A 208 5.39 7.53 9.24
CA TYR A 208 4.34 7.35 8.23
C TYR A 208 3.69 5.99 8.36
N LYS A 209 2.36 5.96 8.45
CA LYS A 209 1.56 4.74 8.53
C LYS A 209 0.36 4.80 7.61
N VAL A 210 0.03 3.67 6.98
CA VAL A 210 -1.19 3.52 6.18
C VAL A 210 -2.23 2.77 7.02
N ASN A 211 -3.37 3.41 7.31
CA ASN A 211 -4.39 2.82 8.18
C ASN A 211 -5.10 1.65 7.51
N ASN A 212 -5.48 1.84 6.26
CA ASN A 212 -6.19 0.87 5.44
C ASN A 212 -5.92 1.11 3.95
N GLY A 213 -6.10 0.07 3.14
CA GLY A 213 -5.87 0.14 1.70
C GLY A 213 -4.46 0.64 1.36
N ASN A 214 -4.35 1.47 0.32
CA ASN A 214 -3.08 2.01 -0.17
C ASN A 214 -3.06 3.53 -0.06
N ALA A 215 -1.92 4.12 0.24
CA ALA A 215 -1.75 5.58 0.24
C ALA A 215 -0.45 5.97 -0.46
N CYS A 216 -0.38 7.22 -0.94
CA CYS A 216 0.79 7.70 -1.67
C CYS A 216 1.35 8.98 -1.08
N VAL A 217 2.67 8.99 -0.93
CA VAL A 217 3.47 10.19 -0.73
C VAL A 217 4.20 10.53 -2.02
N SER A 218 4.09 11.77 -2.47
CA SER A 218 4.81 12.28 -3.64
C SER A 218 5.88 13.26 -3.16
N VAL A 219 7.15 13.01 -3.51
CA VAL A 219 8.26 13.90 -3.13
C VAL A 219 8.97 14.42 -4.36
N ASN A 220 8.94 15.75 -4.54
CA ASN A 220 9.41 16.38 -5.77
C ASN A 220 10.91 16.68 -5.80
N GLN A 221 11.52 17.06 -4.67
CA GLN A 221 12.91 17.52 -4.65
C GLN A 221 13.81 16.59 -3.83
N SER A 222 13.61 16.54 -2.51
CA SER A 222 14.58 15.88 -1.63
C SER A 222 13.95 15.16 -0.46
N SER A 223 14.54 14.04 -0.05
CA SER A 223 14.21 13.34 1.19
C SER A 223 15.44 13.16 2.07
N PHE A 224 15.34 13.52 3.35
CA PHE A 224 16.39 13.41 4.34
C PHE A 224 16.00 12.41 5.43
N PHE A 225 16.74 11.32 5.55
CA PHE A 225 16.44 10.25 6.49
C PHE A 225 17.47 10.19 7.62
N HIS A 226 17.01 10.39 8.86
CA HIS A 226 17.76 9.95 10.05
C HIS A 226 17.29 8.56 10.49
N ASN A 227 16.09 8.15 10.09
CA ASN A 227 15.56 6.84 10.40
C ASN A 227 14.58 6.35 9.32
N ARG A 228 14.16 5.09 9.45
CA ARG A 228 13.23 4.43 8.53
C ARG A 228 11.88 5.13 8.50
N LEU A 229 11.38 5.43 7.30
CA LEU A 229 10.12 6.16 7.12
C LEU A 229 8.90 5.38 7.62
N THR A 230 8.76 4.13 7.19
CA THR A 230 7.59 3.29 7.47
C THR A 230 7.94 1.81 7.52
N ASN A 231 7.10 1.03 8.19
CA ASN A 231 7.07 -0.42 8.09
C ASN A 231 5.90 -0.93 7.24
N ASP A 232 5.01 -0.06 6.79
CA ASP A 232 3.80 -0.44 6.07
C ASP A 232 4.08 -0.64 4.58
N PRO A 233 3.86 -1.85 4.04
CA PRO A 233 4.08 -2.14 2.62
C PRO A 233 3.06 -1.45 1.70
N ASN A 234 1.96 -0.95 2.28
CA ASN A 234 0.89 -0.29 1.53
C ASN A 234 1.16 1.21 1.28
N LEU A 235 2.32 1.72 1.71
CA LEU A 235 2.76 3.07 1.37
C LEU A 235 3.48 3.06 0.02
N TYR A 236 3.03 3.90 -0.89
CA TYR A 236 3.70 4.15 -2.17
C TYR A 236 4.42 5.48 -2.12
N ALA A 237 5.68 5.51 -2.54
CA ALA A 237 6.49 6.72 -2.63
C ALA A 237 6.74 7.06 -4.10
N CYS A 238 6.05 8.08 -4.61
CA CYS A 238 6.23 8.65 -5.94
C CYS A 238 7.34 9.70 -5.90
N LEU A 239 8.47 9.41 -6.53
CA LEU A 239 9.65 10.27 -6.55
C LEU A 239 9.81 10.87 -7.95
N SER A 240 9.96 12.19 -8.03
CA SER A 240 10.19 12.85 -9.32
C SER A 240 11.50 12.40 -9.96
N SER A 241 11.69 12.65 -11.26
CA SER A 241 12.93 12.30 -11.96
C SER A 241 14.18 13.00 -11.42
N GLY A 242 14.03 14.15 -10.76
CA GLY A 242 15.12 14.91 -10.14
C GLY A 242 15.23 14.72 -8.63
N HIS A 243 14.47 13.79 -8.05
CA HIS A 243 14.46 13.56 -6.62
C HIS A 243 15.79 13.00 -6.13
N ASN A 244 16.27 13.53 -5.00
CA ASN A 244 17.45 13.00 -4.30
C ASN A 244 17.09 12.55 -2.89
N SER A 245 17.70 11.46 -2.43
CA SER A 245 17.59 11.01 -1.05
C SER A 245 18.93 11.05 -0.34
N TYR A 246 18.97 11.71 0.81
CA TYR A 246 20.18 11.98 1.58
C TYR A 246 20.13 11.35 2.96
N SER A 247 21.32 11.08 3.50
CA SER A 247 21.51 10.85 4.92
C SER A 247 21.23 12.15 5.68
N GLY A 248 20.29 12.12 6.62
CA GLY A 248 19.96 13.28 7.44
C GLY A 248 20.92 13.50 8.62
N CYS A 249 21.64 12.46 9.05
CA CYS A 249 22.42 12.48 10.29
C CYS A 249 23.94 12.29 10.09
N GLY A 250 24.45 12.37 8.85
CA GLY A 250 25.88 12.19 8.57
C GLY A 250 26.39 10.74 8.74
N GLY A 251 25.53 9.75 8.47
CA GLY A 251 25.85 8.32 8.64
C GLY A 251 24.64 7.39 8.61
N CYS A 252 23.44 7.93 8.82
CA CYS A 252 22.19 7.20 8.67
C CYS A 252 21.98 6.75 7.21
N PRO A 253 21.32 5.62 6.94
CA PRO A 253 21.03 5.19 5.58
C PRO A 253 20.25 6.28 4.80
N ALA A 254 20.80 6.69 3.66
CA ALA A 254 20.00 7.38 2.64
C ALA A 254 18.95 6.42 2.06
N ASN A 255 17.92 6.92 1.38
CA ASN A 255 16.84 6.11 0.80
C ASN A 255 16.13 5.19 1.81
N ASN A 256 16.04 5.59 3.09
CA ASN A 256 15.45 4.76 4.15
C ASN A 256 13.91 4.82 4.16
N TRP A 257 13.29 4.49 3.03
CA TRP A 257 11.83 4.43 2.82
C TRP A 257 11.17 3.27 3.60
N GLY A 258 11.96 2.31 4.07
CA GLY A 258 11.46 1.14 4.78
C GLY A 258 10.68 0.20 3.86
N SER A 259 9.50 -0.25 4.29
CA SER A 259 8.67 -1.18 3.50
C SER A 259 7.89 -0.50 2.35
N ALA A 260 7.96 0.83 2.22
CA ALA A 260 7.24 1.53 1.17
C ALA A 260 7.71 1.10 -0.24
N THR A 261 6.78 0.99 -1.18
CA THR A 261 7.10 0.77 -2.60
C THR A 261 7.50 2.09 -3.23
N THR A 262 8.76 2.22 -3.63
CA THR A 262 9.30 3.44 -4.26
C THR A 262 9.20 3.37 -5.77
N ILE A 263 8.77 4.48 -6.39
CA ILE A 263 8.60 4.61 -7.84
C ILE A 263 9.31 5.89 -8.26
N THR A 264 10.39 5.76 -9.02
CA THR A 264 11.19 6.89 -9.52
C THR A 264 10.68 7.38 -10.88
N GLY A 265 10.95 8.66 -11.21
CA GLY A 265 10.46 9.27 -12.45
C GLY A 265 8.93 9.45 -12.49
N CYS A 266 8.30 9.45 -11.32
CA CYS A 266 6.87 9.52 -11.17
C CYS A 266 6.39 10.98 -11.17
N SER A 267 5.41 11.31 -12.02
CA SER A 267 4.84 12.68 -12.13
C SER A 267 3.65 12.90 -11.20
N SER A 268 3.03 11.83 -10.71
CA SER A 268 1.87 11.87 -9.83
C SER A 268 1.60 10.49 -9.23
N CYS A 269 0.87 10.45 -8.11
CA CYS A 269 0.48 9.23 -7.38
C CYS A 269 -0.47 8.26 -8.15
N LEU A 270 -0.46 8.27 -9.48
CA LEU A 270 -1.24 7.38 -10.35
C LEU A 270 -0.96 5.90 -10.10
N ALA A 271 0.15 5.55 -9.44
CA ALA A 271 0.42 4.20 -8.97
C ALA A 271 -0.69 3.62 -8.06
N LEU A 272 -1.43 4.48 -7.34
CA LEU A 272 -2.60 4.07 -6.56
C LEU A 272 -3.79 3.66 -7.44
N SER A 273 -3.92 4.22 -8.65
CA SER A 273 -5.03 3.91 -9.58
C SER A 273 -4.89 2.54 -10.25
N VAL A 274 -3.67 1.99 -10.27
CA VAL A 274 -3.39 0.63 -10.77
C VAL A 274 -3.64 -0.42 -9.69
N LEU A 275 -3.70 -0.01 -8.42
CA LEU A 275 -3.93 -0.87 -7.26
C LEU A 275 -5.25 -0.51 -6.57
N GLY A 276 -6.34 -0.62 -7.34
CA GLY A 276 -7.68 -0.73 -6.76
C GLY A 276 -7.74 -1.96 -5.85
N ASN A 277 -8.25 -1.75 -4.64
CA ASN A 277 -8.56 -2.70 -3.56
C ASN A 277 -9.43 -3.93 -3.95
N THR A 278 -9.74 -4.12 -5.22
CA THR A 278 -10.44 -5.30 -5.75
C THR A 278 -9.42 -6.16 -6.50
N SER A 279 -8.84 -7.15 -5.82
CA SER A 279 -7.91 -8.09 -6.44
C SER A 279 -8.66 -9.31 -6.97
N ILE A 280 -8.35 -9.70 -8.21
CA ILE A 280 -8.79 -10.97 -8.79
C ILE A 280 -7.60 -11.93 -8.76
N ASP A 281 -7.72 -13.00 -8.00
CA ASP A 281 -6.75 -14.09 -8.01
C ASP A 281 -7.23 -15.15 -8.99
N LEU A 282 -6.54 -15.25 -10.13
CA LEU A 282 -6.89 -16.13 -11.25
C LEU A 282 -5.90 -17.29 -11.32
N SER A 283 -6.42 -18.48 -11.62
CA SER A 283 -5.65 -19.68 -11.94
C SER A 283 -6.23 -20.35 -13.19
N ALA A 284 -5.37 -21.05 -13.93
CA ALA A 284 -5.74 -21.84 -15.11
C ALA A 284 -5.06 -23.20 -15.09
N THR A 285 -5.83 -24.26 -15.36
CA THR A 285 -5.31 -25.63 -15.45
C THR A 285 -5.78 -26.30 -16.74
N ALA A 286 -4.87 -27.01 -17.40
CA ALA A 286 -5.22 -27.80 -18.58
C ALA A 286 -5.97 -29.06 -18.15
N SER A 287 -7.02 -29.44 -18.88
CA SER A 287 -7.76 -30.68 -18.66
C SER A 287 -8.10 -31.34 -20.00
N ALA A 288 -8.52 -32.61 -19.98
CA ALA A 288 -8.91 -33.34 -21.18
C ALA A 288 -10.06 -32.68 -21.97
N ASN A 289 -10.89 -31.87 -21.29
CA ASN A 289 -12.06 -31.21 -21.86
C ASN A 289 -11.83 -29.73 -22.19
N GLY A 290 -10.57 -29.25 -22.12
CA GLY A 290 -10.20 -27.85 -22.32
C GLY A 290 -9.50 -27.22 -21.11
N ASN A 291 -9.25 -25.91 -21.17
CA ASN A 291 -8.57 -25.19 -20.09
C ASN A 291 -9.58 -24.68 -19.07
N ARG A 292 -9.44 -25.12 -17.82
CA ARG A 292 -10.30 -24.70 -16.71
C ARG A 292 -9.70 -23.46 -16.05
N LEU A 293 -10.49 -22.39 -16.02
CA LEU A 293 -10.18 -21.14 -15.32
C LEU A 293 -10.92 -21.12 -13.99
N SER A 294 -10.26 -20.65 -12.94
CA SER A 294 -10.87 -20.47 -11.63
C SER A 294 -10.31 -19.23 -10.98
N TRP A 295 -11.18 -18.37 -10.46
CA TRP A 295 -10.76 -17.14 -9.81
C TRP A 295 -11.58 -16.82 -8.59
N THR A 296 -10.95 -16.04 -7.73
CA THR A 296 -11.60 -15.41 -6.59
C THR A 296 -11.46 -13.90 -6.69
N ILE A 297 -12.37 -13.19 -6.05
CA ILE A 297 -12.34 -11.73 -5.99
C ILE A 297 -12.70 -11.26 -4.59
N ASN A 298 -11.95 -10.28 -4.10
CA ASN A 298 -12.21 -9.62 -2.83
C ASN A 298 -12.76 -8.21 -3.07
N GLY A 299 -13.73 -7.78 -2.25
CA GLY A 299 -14.21 -6.40 -2.25
C GLY A 299 -15.29 -6.05 -3.27
N ILE A 300 -16.07 -7.02 -3.78
CA ILE A 300 -17.28 -6.72 -4.57
C ILE A 300 -18.47 -6.50 -3.63
N SER A 301 -19.12 -5.33 -3.73
CA SER A 301 -20.46 -5.05 -3.17
C SER A 301 -21.53 -4.80 -4.24
N ASP A 302 -21.11 -4.33 -5.41
CA ASP A 302 -22.01 -3.79 -6.43
C ASP A 302 -22.26 -4.81 -7.56
N ALA A 303 -23.39 -4.69 -8.27
CA ALA A 303 -23.67 -5.48 -9.48
C ALA A 303 -22.66 -5.19 -10.60
N GLY A 304 -22.30 -6.17 -11.42
CA GLY A 304 -21.35 -5.97 -12.51
C GLY A 304 -21.22 -7.20 -13.40
N GLN A 305 -20.13 -7.29 -14.15
CA GLN A 305 -19.86 -8.44 -15.02
C GLN A 305 -18.38 -8.77 -15.07
N PHE A 306 -18.06 -10.06 -15.13
CA PHE A 306 -16.73 -10.53 -15.51
C PHE A 306 -16.63 -10.67 -17.01
N ILE A 307 -15.54 -10.17 -17.58
CA ILE A 307 -15.11 -10.47 -18.94
C ILE A 307 -13.90 -11.38 -18.85
N VAL A 308 -14.07 -12.62 -19.30
CA VAL A 308 -12.99 -13.59 -19.46
C VAL A 308 -12.37 -13.35 -20.82
N GLU A 309 -11.06 -13.13 -20.88
CA GLU A 309 -10.34 -12.87 -22.12
C GLU A 309 -9.23 -13.89 -22.34
N ARG A 310 -8.95 -14.20 -23.61
CA ARG A 310 -7.89 -15.10 -24.04
C ARG A 310 -6.96 -14.43 -25.04
N SER A 311 -5.69 -14.76 -24.95
CA SER A 311 -4.63 -14.30 -25.85
C SER A 311 -3.71 -15.45 -26.26
N ALA A 312 -3.18 -15.38 -27.48
CA ALA A 312 -2.15 -16.28 -28.01
C ALA A 312 -0.72 -15.76 -27.75
N ASP A 313 -0.56 -14.44 -27.62
CA ASP A 313 0.73 -13.73 -27.59
C ASP A 313 0.98 -12.98 -26.27
N ALA A 314 0.03 -13.03 -25.33
CA ALA A 314 -0.02 -12.26 -24.08
C ALA A 314 -0.08 -10.73 -24.25
N ILE A 315 -0.29 -10.24 -25.47
CA ILE A 315 -0.37 -8.81 -25.81
C ILE A 315 -1.81 -8.46 -26.22
N THR A 316 -2.37 -9.22 -27.15
CA THR A 316 -3.70 -8.99 -27.71
C THR A 316 -4.70 -9.96 -27.07
N TYR A 317 -5.63 -9.43 -26.27
CA TYR A 317 -6.66 -10.21 -25.59
C TYR A 317 -8.00 -10.07 -26.30
N THR A 318 -8.66 -11.21 -26.51
CA THR A 318 -9.98 -11.31 -27.14
C THR A 318 -11.01 -11.82 -26.12
N PRO A 319 -12.21 -11.24 -26.04
CA PRO A 319 -13.26 -11.73 -25.15
C PRO A 319 -13.66 -13.16 -25.48
N LEU A 320 -13.69 -14.01 -24.45
CA LEU A 320 -14.11 -15.41 -24.53
C LEU A 320 -15.51 -15.62 -23.93
N ALA A 321 -15.80 -14.97 -22.81
CA ALA A 321 -17.07 -15.08 -22.12
C ALA A 321 -17.37 -13.85 -21.25
N THR A 322 -18.67 -13.61 -21.03
CA THR A 322 -19.18 -12.62 -20.09
C THR A 322 -20.02 -13.32 -19.04
N ILE A 323 -19.83 -12.98 -17.76
CA ILE A 323 -20.55 -13.57 -16.63
C ILE A 323 -21.10 -12.44 -15.77
N ASP A 324 -22.42 -12.32 -15.71
CA ASP A 324 -23.10 -11.29 -14.93
C ASP A 324 -23.09 -11.62 -13.43
N ILE A 325 -22.90 -10.56 -12.63
CA ILE A 325 -22.86 -10.61 -11.18
C ILE A 325 -23.98 -9.72 -10.62
N PRO A 326 -24.96 -10.30 -9.90
CA PRO A 326 -26.02 -9.54 -9.28
C PRO A 326 -25.49 -8.73 -8.08
N GLU A 327 -26.24 -7.70 -7.72
CA GLU A 327 -25.99 -6.90 -6.52
C GLU A 327 -26.05 -7.78 -5.26
N ASN A 328 -25.21 -7.51 -4.26
CA ASN A 328 -25.13 -8.28 -3.01
C ASN A 328 -24.81 -9.77 -3.17
N THR A 329 -24.05 -10.16 -4.20
CA THR A 329 -23.57 -11.54 -4.32
C THR A 329 -22.71 -11.94 -3.12
N THR A 330 -22.94 -13.14 -2.57
CA THR A 330 -22.07 -13.76 -1.57
C THR A 330 -21.07 -14.74 -2.19
N ILE A 331 -21.16 -14.95 -3.50
CA ILE A 331 -20.28 -15.86 -4.24
C ILE A 331 -18.94 -15.17 -4.45
N THR A 332 -17.88 -15.76 -3.92
CA THR A 332 -16.50 -15.26 -4.06
C THR A 332 -15.65 -16.11 -4.98
N ASN A 333 -16.10 -17.32 -5.35
CA ASN A 333 -15.39 -18.28 -6.19
C ASN A 333 -16.12 -18.48 -7.52
N PHE A 334 -15.41 -18.29 -8.63
CA PHE A 334 -15.96 -18.38 -9.98
C PHE A 334 -15.10 -19.29 -10.84
N HIS A 335 -15.69 -19.83 -11.90
CA HIS A 335 -14.98 -20.68 -12.85
C HIS A 335 -15.55 -20.59 -14.25
N HIS A 336 -14.71 -20.86 -15.24
CA HIS A 336 -15.08 -20.94 -16.65
C HIS A 336 -14.26 -22.04 -17.34
N LEU A 337 -14.83 -22.72 -18.33
CA LEU A 337 -14.15 -23.75 -19.11
C LEU A 337 -14.01 -23.29 -20.56
N ASP A 338 -12.78 -23.03 -20.98
CA ASP A 338 -12.46 -22.86 -22.39
C ASP A 338 -12.36 -24.23 -23.07
N LYS A 339 -13.44 -24.61 -23.77
CA LYS A 339 -13.55 -25.91 -24.46
C LYS A 339 -12.71 -26.01 -25.74
N LEU A 340 -12.31 -24.87 -26.30
CA LEU A 340 -11.59 -24.80 -27.58
C LEU A 340 -10.34 -23.93 -27.43
N PRO A 341 -9.40 -24.30 -26.55
CA PRO A 341 -8.20 -23.51 -26.35
C PRO A 341 -7.30 -23.57 -27.60
N LEU A 342 -6.49 -22.54 -27.79
CA LEU A 342 -5.52 -22.48 -28.88
C LEU A 342 -4.45 -23.57 -28.70
N GLN A 343 -3.84 -24.02 -29.80
CA GLN A 343 -2.68 -24.91 -29.70
C GLN A 343 -1.48 -24.15 -29.10
N GLY A 344 -0.73 -24.80 -28.19
CA GLY A 344 0.43 -24.17 -27.55
C GLY A 344 0.07 -23.43 -26.26
N PHE A 345 0.67 -22.26 -26.06
CA PHE A 345 0.40 -21.42 -24.90
C PHE A 345 -0.88 -20.62 -25.07
N ASN A 346 -1.71 -20.64 -24.04
CA ASN A 346 -2.88 -19.80 -23.90
C ASN A 346 -2.68 -18.89 -22.68
N TYR A 347 -2.98 -17.62 -22.84
CA TYR A 347 -2.94 -16.63 -21.78
C TYR A 347 -4.37 -16.18 -21.48
N TYR A 348 -4.73 -16.15 -20.21
CA TYR A 348 -6.06 -15.76 -19.78
C TYR A 348 -6.00 -14.62 -18.79
N MET A 349 -6.97 -13.71 -18.88
CA MET A 349 -7.14 -12.58 -17.99
C MET A 349 -8.62 -12.39 -17.70
N ILE A 350 -8.93 -11.84 -16.54
CA ILE A 350 -10.31 -11.50 -16.15
C ILE A 350 -10.39 -10.02 -15.80
N LYS A 351 -11.40 -9.36 -16.35
CA LYS A 351 -11.79 -7.99 -15.99
C LYS A 351 -13.11 -8.03 -15.25
N TYR A 352 -13.23 -7.23 -14.20
CA TYR A 352 -14.51 -6.92 -13.56
C TYR A 352 -14.97 -5.53 -13.99
N ILE A 353 -16.17 -5.43 -14.55
CA ILE A 353 -16.75 -4.19 -15.07
C ILE A 353 -18.02 -3.87 -14.30
N ASN A 354 -18.15 -2.63 -13.83
CA ASN A 354 -19.35 -2.08 -13.20
C ASN A 354 -19.69 -0.74 -13.89
N LYS A 355 -20.96 -0.56 -14.29
CA LYS A 355 -21.45 0.67 -14.93
C LYS A 355 -20.56 1.15 -16.09
N GLY A 356 -20.07 0.20 -16.90
CA GLY A 356 -19.21 0.47 -18.06
C GLY A 356 -17.75 0.82 -17.75
N LYS A 357 -17.31 0.75 -16.49
CA LYS A 357 -15.92 1.01 -16.08
C LYS A 357 -15.26 -0.27 -15.60
N THR A 358 -14.01 -0.49 -16.01
CA THR A 358 -13.17 -1.56 -15.46
C THR A 358 -12.77 -1.21 -14.03
N ILE A 359 -13.20 -2.03 -13.07
CA ILE A 359 -12.94 -1.86 -11.64
C ILE A 359 -11.71 -2.66 -11.21
N ALA A 360 -11.55 -3.88 -11.75
CA ALA A 360 -10.44 -4.76 -11.44
C ALA A 360 -10.00 -5.55 -12.67
N THR A 361 -8.71 -5.86 -12.74
CA THR A 361 -8.12 -6.73 -13.76
C THR A 361 -7.19 -7.72 -13.07
N SER A 362 -7.31 -9.01 -13.38
CA SER A 362 -6.40 -10.03 -12.87
C SER A 362 -5.00 -9.88 -13.48
N LYS A 363 -3.99 -10.45 -12.83
CA LYS A 363 -2.75 -10.79 -13.54
C LYS A 363 -3.08 -11.85 -14.62
N PRO A 364 -2.42 -11.82 -15.79
CA PRO A 364 -2.62 -12.85 -16.78
C PRO A 364 -2.00 -14.17 -16.32
N VAL A 365 -2.69 -15.27 -16.56
CA VAL A 365 -2.18 -16.62 -16.29
C VAL A 365 -1.94 -17.37 -17.59
N ARG A 366 -0.89 -18.18 -17.61
CA ARG A 366 -0.52 -18.99 -18.78
C ARG A 366 -0.81 -20.45 -18.50
N VAL A 367 -1.40 -21.12 -19.48
CA VAL A 367 -1.57 -22.58 -19.50
C VAL A 367 -1.20 -23.12 -20.89
N SER A 368 -0.53 -24.26 -20.92
CA SER A 368 -0.14 -24.93 -22.16
C SER A 368 -1.14 -26.04 -22.48
N THR A 369 -1.65 -26.05 -23.71
CA THR A 369 -2.43 -27.18 -24.25
C THR A 369 -1.54 -28.28 -24.82
N LEU A 370 -0.24 -28.02 -24.96
CA LEU A 370 0.72 -29.09 -25.24
C LEU A 370 0.81 -29.97 -23.98
N PRO A 371 0.75 -31.31 -24.13
CA PRO A 371 1.07 -32.22 -23.04
C PRO A 371 2.40 -31.76 -22.42
N GLN A 372 2.39 -31.46 -21.12
CA GLN A 372 3.64 -31.29 -20.39
C GLN A 372 4.29 -32.68 -20.32
N ASN A 373 5.03 -33.03 -21.38
CA ASN A 373 6.04 -34.09 -21.33
C ASN A 373 7.18 -33.55 -20.46
N SER A 374 6.95 -33.39 -19.16
CA SER A 374 7.92 -32.84 -18.22
C SER A 374 8.30 -33.88 -17.21
N PHE A 375 9.59 -34.18 -17.15
CA PHE A 375 10.19 -34.90 -16.05
C PHE A 375 10.85 -33.92 -15.07
N VAL A 376 10.89 -34.31 -13.80
CA VAL A 376 11.48 -33.55 -12.69
C VAL A 376 12.78 -34.24 -12.26
N ILE A 377 13.82 -33.46 -11.98
CA ILE A 377 15.11 -33.98 -11.50
C ILE A 377 15.29 -33.57 -10.04
N SER A 378 15.67 -34.50 -9.17
CA SER A 378 15.94 -34.20 -7.76
C SER A 378 16.98 -35.16 -7.11
N PRO A 379 17.87 -34.68 -6.22
CA PRO A 379 18.04 -33.29 -5.81
C PRO A 379 18.75 -32.46 -6.88
N MET A 380 18.65 -31.14 -6.76
CA MET A 380 19.27 -30.17 -7.65
C MET A 380 19.69 -28.94 -6.83
N PRO A 381 21.00 -28.64 -6.65
CA PRO A 381 22.17 -29.35 -7.19
C PRO A 381 22.32 -30.79 -6.68
N PHE A 382 23.03 -31.63 -7.45
CA PHE A 382 23.34 -33.02 -7.08
C PHE A 382 24.82 -33.19 -6.71
N ILE A 383 25.12 -34.21 -5.89
CA ILE A 383 26.50 -34.56 -5.50
C ILE A 383 27.03 -35.69 -6.40
N GLN A 384 26.51 -36.92 -6.26
CA GLN A 384 26.91 -38.08 -7.08
C GLN A 384 25.71 -38.71 -7.80
N ASN A 385 24.54 -38.65 -7.16
CA ASN A 385 23.32 -39.31 -7.62
C ASN A 385 22.17 -38.30 -7.69
N PHE A 386 21.25 -38.54 -8.61
CA PHE A 386 19.97 -37.83 -8.69
C PHE A 386 18.90 -38.76 -9.26
N SER A 387 17.65 -38.37 -9.10
CA SER A 387 16.49 -39.09 -9.59
C SER A 387 15.75 -38.30 -10.66
N VAL A 388 15.24 -39.00 -11.66
CA VAL A 388 14.39 -38.48 -12.74
C VAL A 388 12.98 -39.01 -12.51
N SER A 389 12.05 -38.13 -12.13
CA SER A 389 10.64 -38.45 -11.96
C SER A 389 9.86 -38.10 -13.23
N LEU A 390 9.18 -39.09 -13.81
CA LEU A 390 8.44 -38.98 -15.07
C LEU A 390 6.96 -38.75 -14.81
N SER A 391 6.28 -37.97 -15.67
CA SER A 391 4.82 -37.96 -15.71
C SER A 391 4.31 -39.33 -16.17
N THR A 392 3.08 -39.70 -15.75
CA THR A 392 2.47 -41.03 -15.97
C THR A 392 2.45 -41.52 -17.43
N ASP A 393 2.54 -40.59 -18.37
CA ASP A 393 2.36 -40.85 -19.80
C ASP A 393 3.68 -40.95 -20.58
N ILE A 394 4.83 -40.92 -19.89
CA ILE A 394 6.18 -40.99 -20.47
C ILE A 394 6.81 -42.34 -20.14
N ARG A 395 7.26 -43.06 -21.17
CA ARG A 395 8.09 -44.27 -21.03
C ARG A 395 9.52 -43.96 -21.45
N ALA A 396 10.42 -43.89 -20.47
CA ALA A 396 11.84 -43.67 -20.74
C ALA A 396 12.47 -44.87 -21.47
N GLU A 397 13.26 -44.59 -22.51
CA GLU A 397 14.06 -45.58 -23.23
C GLU A 397 15.54 -45.44 -22.91
N LYS A 398 16.03 -44.19 -22.79
CA LYS A 398 17.46 -43.92 -22.62
C LYS A 398 17.69 -42.60 -21.89
N ILE A 399 18.69 -42.60 -21.00
CA ILE A 399 19.23 -41.41 -20.36
C ILE A 399 20.68 -41.23 -20.80
N ILE A 400 21.07 -39.98 -21.11
CA ILE A 400 22.45 -39.56 -21.40
C ILE A 400 22.73 -38.30 -20.61
N VAL A 401 23.92 -38.19 -20.02
CA VAL A 401 24.40 -36.93 -19.42
C VAL A 401 25.60 -36.45 -20.25
N THR A 402 25.64 -35.16 -20.56
CA THR A 402 26.76 -34.53 -21.27
C THR A 402 27.24 -33.29 -20.53
N ASP A 403 28.52 -32.95 -20.68
CA ASP A 403 29.00 -31.60 -20.35
C ASP A 403 28.56 -30.56 -21.40
N MET A 404 28.95 -29.31 -21.19
CA MET A 404 28.61 -28.20 -22.10
C MET A 404 29.33 -28.26 -23.46
N THR A 405 30.35 -29.11 -23.62
CA THR A 405 31.04 -29.36 -24.89
C THR A 405 30.41 -30.51 -25.67
N GLY A 406 29.45 -31.23 -25.06
CA GLY A 406 28.81 -32.42 -25.65
C GLY A 406 29.53 -33.73 -25.36
N ARG A 407 30.56 -33.73 -24.49
CA ARG A 407 31.21 -34.97 -24.04
C ARG A 407 30.24 -35.77 -23.17
N ASN A 408 30.06 -37.05 -23.47
CA ASN A 408 29.26 -37.96 -22.67
C ASN A 408 29.91 -38.23 -21.31
N ILE A 409 29.14 -38.06 -20.23
CA ILE A 409 29.50 -38.44 -18.87
C ILE A 409 28.97 -39.86 -18.61
N PRO A 410 29.84 -40.81 -18.24
CA PRO A 410 29.42 -42.16 -17.88
C PRO A 410 28.45 -42.16 -16.69
N ILE A 411 27.31 -42.83 -16.86
CA ILE A 411 26.26 -42.95 -15.84
C ILE A 411 25.80 -44.39 -15.67
N LYS A 412 25.29 -44.71 -14.47
CA LYS A 412 24.58 -45.94 -14.15
C LYS A 412 23.13 -45.60 -13.79
N TYR A 413 22.18 -46.25 -14.46
CA TYR A 413 20.75 -46.13 -14.18
C TYR A 413 20.05 -47.44 -14.51
N ASN A 414 18.84 -47.62 -13.99
CA ASN A 414 18.00 -48.77 -14.33
C ASN A 414 16.57 -48.30 -14.61
N ILE A 415 16.04 -48.65 -15.78
CA ILE A 415 14.64 -48.35 -16.15
C ILE A 415 13.82 -49.60 -15.83
N THR A 416 13.02 -49.54 -14.77
CA THR A 416 12.11 -50.63 -14.36
C THR A 416 10.67 -50.21 -14.61
N ALA A 417 9.91 -50.97 -15.39
CA ALA A 417 8.47 -50.73 -15.49
C ALA A 417 7.75 -51.39 -14.30
N PRO A 418 6.73 -50.76 -13.68
CA PRO A 418 6.14 -49.45 -13.96
C PRO A 418 6.59 -48.41 -12.90
N THR A 419 7.87 -48.05 -12.86
CA THR A 419 8.33 -46.98 -11.95
C THR A 419 8.39 -45.65 -12.69
N ASN A 420 7.73 -44.63 -12.13
CA ASN A 420 7.81 -43.25 -12.61
C ASN A 420 9.06 -42.52 -12.07
N LYS A 421 10.04 -43.25 -11.54
CA LYS A 421 11.23 -42.69 -10.91
C LYS A 421 12.45 -43.53 -11.29
N ILE A 422 13.43 -42.89 -11.91
CA ILE A 422 14.69 -43.51 -12.34
C ILE A 422 15.83 -42.90 -11.53
N GLU A 423 16.56 -43.74 -10.80
CA GLU A 423 17.77 -43.32 -10.10
C GLU A 423 18.97 -43.33 -11.06
N VAL A 424 19.76 -42.27 -11.05
CA VAL A 424 20.93 -42.05 -11.90
C VAL A 424 22.14 -41.76 -11.02
N GLN A 425 23.23 -42.48 -11.25
CA GLN A 425 24.52 -42.33 -10.59
C GLN A 425 25.59 -41.94 -11.63
N ILE A 426 26.35 -40.88 -11.36
CA ILE A 426 27.56 -40.54 -12.14
C ILE A 426 28.66 -41.56 -11.80
N MET A 427 29.39 -42.05 -12.81
CA MET A 427 30.40 -43.12 -12.65
C MET A 427 31.84 -42.62 -12.68
N GLU A 428 32.06 -41.34 -12.96
CA GLU A 428 33.38 -40.69 -12.92
C GLU A 428 33.34 -39.46 -11.99
N ASP A 429 34.50 -38.97 -11.59
CA ASP A 429 34.61 -37.71 -10.85
C ASP A 429 34.55 -36.55 -11.85
N ILE A 430 33.56 -35.67 -11.66
CA ILE A 430 33.27 -34.56 -12.56
C ILE A 430 33.32 -33.25 -11.79
N ALA A 431 33.86 -32.20 -12.41
CA ALA A 431 33.98 -30.89 -11.78
C ALA A 431 32.59 -30.28 -11.45
N PRO A 432 32.48 -29.49 -10.36
CA PRO A 432 31.31 -28.66 -10.10
C PRO A 432 30.95 -27.78 -11.30
N GLY A 433 29.67 -27.73 -11.65
CA GLY A 433 29.25 -26.98 -12.84
C GLY A 433 27.95 -27.44 -13.48
N ILE A 434 27.75 -26.99 -14.72
CA ILE A 434 26.54 -27.19 -15.51
C ILE A 434 26.71 -28.37 -16.44
N TYR A 435 25.74 -29.28 -16.43
CA TYR A 435 25.65 -30.43 -17.34
C TYR A 435 24.25 -30.50 -17.96
N LEU A 436 24.08 -31.31 -19.00
CA LEU A 436 22.80 -31.55 -19.66
C LEU A 436 22.41 -33.02 -19.53
N LEU A 437 21.21 -33.27 -19.04
CA LEU A 437 20.55 -34.58 -19.10
C LEU A 437 19.65 -34.63 -20.32
N HIS A 438 19.83 -35.67 -21.13
CA HIS A 438 18.97 -36.00 -22.26
C HIS A 438 18.18 -37.27 -21.93
N LEU A 439 16.86 -37.19 -22.07
CA LEU A 439 15.93 -38.30 -21.89
C LEU A 439 15.26 -38.60 -23.23
N LYS A 440 15.51 -39.80 -23.77
CA LYS A 440 14.76 -40.33 -24.90
C LYS A 440 13.57 -41.13 -24.37
N SER A 441 12.37 -40.79 -24.82
CA SER A 441 11.15 -41.57 -24.59
C SER A 441 10.62 -42.14 -25.90
N ASP A 442 9.59 -42.98 -25.77
CA ASP A 442 8.77 -43.51 -26.87
C ASP A 442 8.16 -42.44 -27.80
N LYS A 443 8.02 -41.21 -27.31
CA LYS A 443 7.38 -40.09 -28.03
C LYS A 443 8.37 -39.02 -28.49
N THR A 444 9.37 -38.68 -27.66
CA THR A 444 10.20 -37.48 -27.85
C THR A 444 11.58 -37.63 -27.20
N THR A 445 12.56 -36.86 -27.68
CA THR A 445 13.80 -36.62 -26.94
C THR A 445 13.71 -35.28 -26.23
N MET A 446 14.01 -35.25 -24.94
CA MET A 446 13.91 -34.09 -24.07
C MET A 446 15.25 -33.82 -23.39
N ALA A 447 15.59 -32.55 -23.13
CA ALA A 447 16.80 -32.18 -22.41
C ALA A 447 16.51 -31.25 -21.22
N ARG A 448 17.32 -31.38 -20.17
CA ARG A 448 17.27 -30.54 -18.96
C ARG A 448 18.67 -30.26 -18.45
N THR A 449 18.90 -29.02 -18.03
CA THR A 449 20.12 -28.61 -17.35
C THR A 449 20.15 -29.20 -15.93
N ILE A 450 21.29 -29.75 -15.52
CA ILE A 450 21.58 -30.25 -14.17
C ILE A 450 22.82 -29.54 -13.59
N PHE A 451 22.86 -29.32 -12.27
CA PHE A 451 23.94 -28.63 -11.56
C PHE A 451 24.65 -29.60 -10.62
N LYS A 452 25.95 -29.81 -10.83
CA LYS A 452 26.84 -30.55 -9.94
C LYS A 452 27.39 -29.58 -8.88
N GLN A 453 27.25 -29.95 -7.60
CA GLN A 453 27.89 -29.25 -6.49
C GLN A 453 29.40 -29.51 -6.44
#